data_AF-A0A8T4E2K4-F1
#
_entry.id   AF-A0A8T4E2K4-F1
#
_cell.length_a   1.000
_cell.length_b   1.000
_cell.length_c   1.000
_cell.angle_alpha   90.00
_cell.angle_beta   90.00
_cell.angle_gamma   90.00
#
_symmetry.space_group_name_H-M   'P 1'
#
loop_
_entity.id
_entity.type
_entity.pdbx_description
1 polymer ?
#
loop_
_entity_poly.entity_id
_entity_poly.type
_entity_poly.pdbx_seq_one_letter_code
_entity_poly.pdbx_strand_id
1 'polypeptide(L)'
;MVDDEYEIIPTSPIRRLERRMERVEGGSSSSEVHKLIEQVVELIKSNQRIIDDSIKANNDLIAEVSKVPKRVDDLIMEMREFMKLLRTSAESEEVSAVSKEVMEPLVGKMSELIDQNKKNFETNQAALTTLGVIEKRLKRLYYQSGQPATSSSSNQAMDYGR
;
A
#
# COMPACT_ATOMS: atom_id res chain seq x y z
N MET A 1 -59.16 59.17 -17.98
CA MET A 1 -58.40 59.84 -16.90
C MET A 1 -58.08 58.74 -15.93
N VAL A 2 -56.82 58.34 -15.91
CA VAL A 2 -56.32 57.16 -15.20
C VAL A 2 -55.42 57.66 -14.08
N ASP A 3 -55.44 56.90 -13.00
CA ASP A 3 -54.39 56.79 -11.98
C ASP A 3 -54.30 57.90 -10.95
N ASP A 4 -54.79 57.56 -9.74
CA ASP A 4 -54.10 57.86 -8.48
C ASP A 4 -54.63 56.88 -7.42
N GLU A 5 -54.34 55.59 -7.61
CA GLU A 5 -54.46 54.58 -6.56
C GLU A 5 -53.23 54.72 -5.66
N TYR A 6 -53.38 55.47 -4.56
CA TYR A 6 -52.31 55.70 -3.58
C TYR A 6 -51.92 54.39 -2.88
N GLU A 7 -50.86 53.73 -3.36
CA GLU A 7 -50.13 52.73 -2.59
C GLU A 7 -49.28 53.43 -1.50
N ILE A 8 -49.75 53.41 -0.26
CA ILE A 8 -49.21 54.17 0.90
C ILE A 8 -47.84 53.68 1.39
N ILE A 9 -47.36 52.52 0.95
CA ILE A 9 -46.04 52.01 1.33
C ILE A 9 -45.27 51.66 0.06
N PRO A 10 -44.14 52.34 -0.24
CA PRO A 10 -43.28 51.97 -1.35
C PRO A 10 -42.85 50.50 -1.18
N THR A 11 -43.32 49.59 -2.03
CA THR A 11 -42.95 48.16 -1.99
C THR A 11 -41.55 47.90 -2.56
N SER A 12 -40.91 48.92 -3.15
CA SER A 12 -39.57 48.85 -3.76
C SER A 12 -38.46 48.35 -2.82
N PRO A 13 -38.42 48.70 -1.52
CA PRO A 13 -37.48 48.12 -0.56
C PRO A 13 -37.81 46.67 -0.22
N ILE A 14 -39.09 46.31 -0.09
CA ILE A 14 -39.55 44.94 0.21
C ILE A 14 -39.22 44.01 -0.95
N ARG A 15 -39.55 44.39 -2.19
CA ARG A 15 -39.17 43.65 -3.41
C ARG A 15 -37.65 43.50 -3.57
N ARG A 16 -36.87 44.48 -3.09
CA ARG A 16 -35.39 44.40 -3.08
C ARG A 16 -34.89 43.40 -2.03
N LEU A 17 -35.54 43.32 -0.87
CA LEU A 17 -35.23 42.32 0.15
C LEU A 17 -35.63 40.92 -0.31
N GLU A 18 -36.79 40.78 -0.95
CA GLU A 18 -37.29 39.51 -1.51
C GLU A 18 -36.34 38.96 -2.58
N ARG A 19 -35.90 39.78 -3.54
CA ARG A 19 -34.88 39.39 -4.52
C ARG A 19 -33.52 39.08 -3.91
N ARG A 20 -33.19 39.66 -2.75
CA ARG A 20 -31.94 39.36 -2.02
C ARG A 20 -32.08 38.06 -1.24
N MET A 21 -33.22 37.80 -0.61
CA MET A 21 -33.54 36.51 0.02
C MET A 21 -33.57 35.41 -1.02
N GLU A 22 -34.25 35.59 -2.15
CA GLU A 22 -34.30 34.62 -3.24
C GLU A 22 -32.92 34.28 -3.82
N ARG A 23 -31.99 35.25 -3.86
CA ARG A 23 -30.58 35.01 -4.23
C ARG A 23 -29.76 34.34 -3.14
N VAL A 24 -30.09 34.55 -1.87
CA VAL A 24 -29.40 33.93 -0.72
C VAL A 24 -29.90 32.50 -0.49
N GLU A 25 -31.20 32.28 -0.60
CA GLU A 25 -31.88 30.98 -0.54
C GLU A 25 -31.60 30.14 -1.80
N GLY A 26 -31.55 30.77 -2.97
CA GLY A 26 -31.08 30.17 -4.23
C GLY A 26 -29.55 30.10 -4.35
N GLY A 27 -28.82 30.53 -3.31
CA GLY A 27 -27.37 30.41 -3.25
C GLY A 27 -26.97 28.94 -3.23
N SER A 28 -26.51 28.44 -4.38
CA SER A 28 -26.05 27.07 -4.68
C SER A 28 -25.01 26.45 -3.74
N SER A 29 -24.56 27.17 -2.72
CA SER A 29 -23.46 26.82 -1.83
C SER A 29 -23.70 25.51 -1.07
N SER A 30 -24.94 25.19 -0.66
CA SER A 30 -25.22 23.92 0.03
C SER A 30 -25.13 22.69 -0.88
N SER A 31 -25.62 22.78 -2.12
CA SER A 31 -25.58 21.68 -3.09
C SER A 31 -24.16 21.45 -3.62
N GLU A 32 -23.43 22.52 -3.89
CA GLU A 32 -22.03 22.45 -4.35
C GLU A 32 -21.11 21.89 -3.28
N VAL A 33 -21.30 22.27 -2.01
CA VAL A 33 -20.59 21.68 -0.87
C VAL A 33 -20.93 20.20 -0.72
N HIS A 34 -22.20 19.80 -0.89
CA HIS A 34 -22.58 18.38 -0.80
C HIS A 34 -21.94 17.53 -1.91
N LYS A 35 -21.91 18.03 -3.15
CA LYS A 35 -21.21 17.38 -4.28
C LYS A 35 -19.70 17.28 -4.05
N LEU A 36 -19.08 18.33 -3.49
CA LEU A 36 -17.67 18.30 -3.14
C LEU A 36 -17.38 17.25 -2.06
N ILE A 37 -18.23 17.17 -1.02
CA ILE A 37 -18.13 16.15 0.02
C ILE A 37 -18.27 14.75 -0.57
N GLU A 38 -19.23 14.53 -1.47
CA GLU A 38 -19.42 13.24 -2.15
C GLU A 38 -18.17 12.85 -2.96
N GLN A 39 -17.60 13.77 -3.73
CA GLN A 39 -16.34 13.55 -4.47
C GLN A 39 -15.16 13.24 -3.53
N VAL A 40 -15.06 13.93 -2.40
CA VAL A 40 -14.02 13.65 -1.39
C VAL A 40 -14.22 12.26 -0.78
N VAL A 41 -15.46 11.85 -0.50
CA VAL A 41 -15.77 10.50 0.00
C VAL A 41 -15.44 9.44 -1.04
N GLU A 42 -15.73 9.66 -2.31
CA GLU A 42 -15.33 8.76 -3.40
C GLU A 42 -13.81 8.65 -3.53
N LEU A 43 -13.08 9.76 -3.42
CA LEU A 43 -11.61 9.76 -3.40
C LEU A 43 -11.06 8.97 -2.22
N ILE A 44 -11.63 9.13 -1.01
CA ILE A 44 -11.24 8.35 0.17
C ILE A 44 -11.48 6.86 -0.07
N LYS A 45 -12.66 6.47 -0.57
CA LYS A 45 -12.97 5.08 -0.90
C LYS A 45 -12.01 4.49 -1.95
N SER A 46 -11.70 5.27 -2.98
CA SER A 46 -10.74 4.89 -4.02
C SER A 46 -9.35 4.66 -3.44
N ASN A 47 -8.87 5.57 -2.60
CA ASN A 47 -7.58 5.44 -1.92
C ASN A 47 -7.54 4.22 -0.98
N GLN A 48 -8.62 3.94 -0.24
CA GLN A 48 -8.69 2.74 0.60
C GLN A 48 -8.61 1.46 -0.23
N ARG A 49 -9.31 1.40 -1.37
CA ARG A 49 -9.21 0.27 -2.29
C ARG A 49 -7.78 0.07 -2.81
N ILE A 50 -7.10 1.15 -3.18
CA ILE A 50 -5.69 1.10 -3.63
C ILE A 50 -4.78 0.59 -2.51
N ILE A 51 -5.00 1.04 -1.27
CA ILE A 51 -4.22 0.59 -0.11
C ILE A 51 -4.49 -0.90 0.17
N ASP A 52 -5.73 -1.34 0.11
CA ASP A 52 -6.11 -2.75 0.28
C ASP A 52 -5.46 -3.64 -0.78
N ASP A 53 -5.55 -3.25 -2.05
CA ASP A 53 -4.91 -3.95 -3.17
C ASP A 53 -3.38 -3.99 -3.00
N SER A 54 -2.78 -2.91 -2.50
CA SER A 54 -1.34 -2.84 -2.21
C SER A 54 -0.92 -3.75 -1.06
N ILE A 55 -1.72 -3.82 0.01
CA ILE A 55 -1.48 -4.73 1.14
C ILE A 55 -1.55 -6.18 0.64
N LYS A 56 -2.57 -6.51 -0.15
CA LYS A 56 -2.75 -7.84 -0.71
C LYS A 56 -1.57 -8.22 -1.62
N ALA A 57 -1.21 -7.37 -2.57
CA ALA A 57 -0.07 -7.61 -3.46
C ALA A 57 1.25 -7.78 -2.68
N ASN A 58 1.46 -6.99 -1.62
CA ASN A 58 2.65 -7.12 -0.77
C ASN A 58 2.66 -8.45 -0.01
N ASN A 59 1.52 -8.92 0.49
CA ASN A 59 1.43 -10.22 1.16
C ASN A 59 1.68 -11.38 0.20
N ASP A 60 1.13 -11.31 -1.01
CA ASP A 60 1.38 -12.30 -2.07
C ASP A 60 2.87 -12.33 -2.44
N LEU A 61 3.50 -11.15 -2.54
CA LEU A 61 4.94 -11.05 -2.80
C LEU A 61 5.78 -11.63 -1.66
N ILE A 62 5.43 -11.35 -0.40
CA ILE A 62 6.08 -11.97 0.77
C ILE A 62 5.97 -13.49 0.68
N ALA A 63 4.77 -14.02 0.37
CA ALA A 63 4.55 -15.45 0.27
C ALA A 63 5.41 -16.10 -0.83
N GLU A 64 5.51 -15.48 -2.00
CA GLU A 64 6.37 -16.01 -3.09
C GLU A 64 7.86 -15.88 -2.77
N VAL A 65 8.31 -14.72 -2.30
CA VAL A 65 9.72 -14.49 -1.96
C VAL A 65 10.16 -15.38 -0.79
N SER A 66 9.27 -15.71 0.15
CA SER A 66 9.58 -16.60 1.28
C SER A 66 9.96 -18.02 0.87
N LYS A 67 9.57 -18.46 -0.33
CA LYS A 67 9.91 -19.78 -0.87
C LYS A 67 11.32 -19.83 -1.47
N VAL A 68 11.87 -18.67 -1.87
CA VAL A 68 13.16 -18.58 -2.58
C VAL A 68 14.33 -19.00 -1.68
N PRO A 69 14.46 -18.51 -0.42
CA PRO A 69 15.52 -18.94 0.49
C PRO A 69 15.64 -20.47 0.61
N LYS A 70 14.52 -21.17 0.80
CA LYS A 70 14.50 -22.63 0.91
C LYS A 70 15.03 -23.32 -0.36
N ARG A 71 14.60 -22.88 -1.54
CA ARG A 71 15.08 -23.43 -2.81
C ARG A 71 16.57 -23.18 -3.03
N VAL A 72 17.09 -22.04 -2.58
CA VAL A 72 18.51 -21.72 -2.66
C VAL A 72 19.32 -22.61 -1.71
N ASP A 73 18.83 -22.87 -0.51
CA ASP A 73 19.47 -23.81 0.43
C ASP A 73 19.50 -25.23 -0.13
N ASP A 74 18.38 -25.71 -0.68
CA ASP A 74 18.28 -27.04 -1.33
C ASP A 74 19.29 -27.15 -2.48
N LEU A 75 19.38 -26.13 -3.35
CA LEU A 75 20.35 -26.07 -4.45
C LEU A 75 21.80 -26.08 -3.94
N ILE A 76 22.13 -25.32 -2.89
CA ILE A 76 23.48 -25.31 -2.30
C ILE A 76 23.83 -26.70 -1.76
N MET A 77 22.87 -27.43 -1.18
CA MET A 77 23.07 -28.79 -0.68
C MET A 77 23.38 -29.76 -1.83
N GLU A 78 22.56 -29.75 -2.89
CA GLU A 78 22.79 -30.59 -4.09
C GLU A 78 24.15 -30.28 -4.74
N MET A 79 24.52 -29.00 -4.85
CA MET A 79 25.83 -28.61 -5.39
C MET A 79 26.99 -29.12 -4.53
N ARG A 80 26.86 -29.12 -3.19
CA ARG A 80 27.88 -29.66 -2.29
C ARG A 80 28.02 -31.17 -2.42
N GLU A 81 26.90 -31.88 -2.54
CA GLU A 81 26.90 -33.33 -2.76
C GLU A 81 27.54 -33.68 -4.12
N PHE A 82 27.21 -32.93 -5.16
CA PHE A 82 27.82 -33.10 -6.47
C PHE A 82 29.33 -32.81 -6.45
N MET A 83 29.78 -31.75 -5.77
CA MET A 83 31.21 -31.48 -5.59
C MET A 83 31.91 -32.61 -4.82
N LYS A 84 31.25 -33.21 -3.83
CA LYS A 84 31.78 -34.36 -3.09
C LYS A 84 31.95 -35.57 -4.01
N LEU A 85 30.94 -35.88 -4.83
CA LEU A 85 31.01 -36.96 -5.83
C LEU A 85 32.13 -36.73 -6.85
N LEU A 86 32.29 -35.51 -7.35
CA LEU A 86 33.38 -35.15 -8.26
C LEU A 86 34.75 -35.39 -7.62
N ARG A 87 34.95 -34.94 -6.37
CA ARG A 87 36.22 -35.15 -5.65
C ARG A 87 36.52 -36.62 -5.42
N THR A 88 35.54 -37.40 -4.95
CA THR A 88 35.71 -38.85 -4.75
C THR A 88 36.00 -39.59 -6.06
N SER A 89 35.37 -39.17 -7.17
CA SER A 89 35.62 -39.76 -8.49
C SER A 89 37.03 -39.43 -9.03
N ALA A 90 37.50 -38.20 -8.79
CA ALA A 90 38.83 -37.75 -9.17
C ALA A 90 39.98 -38.40 -8.36
N GLU A 91 39.68 -38.94 -7.18
CA GLU A 91 40.63 -39.67 -6.34
C GLU A 91 40.76 -41.17 -6.71
N SER A 92 39.86 -41.71 -7.55
CA SER A 92 39.98 -43.08 -8.05
C SER A 92 41.08 -43.21 -9.12
N GLU A 93 41.93 -44.23 -8.99
CA GLU A 93 43.21 -44.39 -9.72
C GLU A 93 43.09 -44.49 -11.25
N GLU A 94 41.91 -44.75 -11.83
CA GLU A 94 41.75 -44.95 -13.28
C GLU A 94 41.82 -43.66 -14.13
N VAL A 95 41.82 -42.46 -13.53
CA VAL A 95 41.66 -41.19 -14.28
C VAL A 95 42.76 -40.14 -14.03
N SER A 96 43.88 -40.58 -13.47
CA SER A 96 44.78 -39.82 -12.57
C SER A 96 45.52 -38.56 -13.09
N ALA A 97 45.45 -38.15 -14.36
CA ALA A 97 46.20 -36.97 -14.82
C ALA A 97 45.35 -35.95 -15.59
N VAL A 98 44.66 -36.39 -16.64
CA VAL A 98 43.86 -35.49 -17.51
C VAL A 98 42.59 -34.98 -16.79
N SER A 99 42.01 -35.77 -15.90
CA SER A 99 40.78 -35.38 -15.20
C SER A 99 41.00 -34.46 -14.02
N LYS A 100 42.19 -34.43 -13.42
CA LYS A 100 42.50 -33.52 -12.30
C LYS A 100 42.59 -32.06 -12.77
N GLU A 101 43.28 -31.85 -13.89
CA GLU A 101 43.49 -30.51 -14.49
C GLU A 101 42.18 -29.90 -15.03
N VAL A 102 41.21 -30.73 -15.43
CA VAL A 102 39.88 -30.29 -15.87
C VAL A 102 38.89 -30.15 -14.70
N MET A 103 38.99 -31.00 -13.67
CA MET A 103 38.09 -30.94 -12.50
C MET A 103 38.37 -29.78 -11.56
N GLU A 104 39.63 -29.40 -11.37
CA GLU A 104 40.00 -28.33 -10.45
C GLU A 104 39.35 -26.96 -10.78
N PRO A 105 39.39 -26.47 -12.04
CA PRO A 105 38.68 -25.25 -12.41
C PRO A 105 37.15 -25.40 -12.35
N LEU A 106 36.60 -26.60 -12.58
CA LEU A 106 35.16 -26.87 -12.46
C LEU A 106 34.69 -26.77 -11.01
N VAL A 107 35.43 -27.37 -10.08
CA VAL A 107 35.17 -27.29 -8.63
C VAL A 107 35.33 -25.85 -8.13
N GLY A 108 36.30 -25.10 -8.68
CA GLY A 108 36.46 -23.67 -8.43
C GLY A 108 35.21 -22.87 -8.85
N LYS A 109 34.72 -23.08 -10.07
CA LYS A 109 33.49 -22.42 -10.56
C LYS A 109 32.24 -22.82 -9.80
N MET A 110 32.13 -24.07 -9.36
CA MET A 110 31.02 -24.48 -8.49
C MET A 110 31.09 -23.85 -7.11
N SER A 111 32.29 -23.67 -6.55
CA SER A 111 32.48 -22.96 -5.29
C SER A 111 32.10 -21.48 -5.41
N GLU A 112 32.52 -20.82 -6.50
CA GLU A 112 32.09 -19.44 -6.81
C GLU A 112 30.55 -19.34 -6.92
N LEU A 113 29.91 -20.29 -7.59
CA LEU A 113 28.45 -20.32 -7.72
C LEU A 113 27.74 -20.55 -6.37
N ILE A 114 28.29 -21.38 -5.48
CA ILE A 114 27.77 -21.56 -4.12
C ILE A 114 27.86 -20.24 -3.35
N ASP A 115 29.00 -19.54 -3.42
CA ASP A 115 29.18 -18.26 -2.72
C ASP A 115 28.23 -17.18 -3.27
N GLN A 116 28.05 -17.12 -4.59
CA GLN A 116 27.06 -16.24 -5.21
C GLN A 116 25.63 -16.57 -4.76
N ASN A 117 25.27 -17.86 -4.70
CA ASN A 117 23.96 -18.29 -4.21
C ASN A 117 23.75 -17.93 -2.74
N LYS A 118 24.78 -18.05 -1.91
CA LYS A 118 24.74 -17.65 -0.49
C LYS A 118 24.51 -16.13 -0.34
N LYS A 119 25.18 -15.32 -1.17
CA LYS A 119 24.94 -13.87 -1.24
C LYS A 119 23.52 -13.54 -1.72
N ASN A 120 23.00 -14.28 -2.69
CA ASN A 120 21.62 -14.14 -3.16
C ASN A 120 20.61 -14.48 -2.05
N PHE A 121 20.90 -15.51 -1.24
CA PHE A 121 20.09 -15.86 -0.08
C PHE A 121 19.99 -14.68 0.92
N GLU A 122 21.12 -14.09 1.29
CA GLU A 122 21.16 -12.93 2.19
C GLU A 122 20.38 -11.74 1.62
N THR A 123 20.51 -11.50 0.32
CA THR A 123 19.78 -10.43 -0.39
C THR A 123 18.26 -10.67 -0.35
N ASN A 124 17.82 -11.91 -0.56
CA ASN A 124 16.40 -12.28 -0.47
C ASN A 124 15.84 -12.13 0.95
N GLN A 125 16.65 -12.41 1.97
CA GLN A 125 16.27 -12.21 3.37
C GLN A 125 16.14 -10.71 3.73
N ALA A 126 17.03 -9.87 3.19
CA ALA A 126 16.90 -8.41 3.30
C ALA A 126 15.65 -7.88 2.58
N ALA A 127 15.31 -8.44 1.41
CA ALA A 127 14.09 -8.10 0.69
C ALA A 127 12.83 -8.43 1.51
N LEU A 128 12.75 -9.62 2.12
CA LEU A 128 11.64 -9.99 3.02
C LEU A 128 11.49 -9.03 4.19
N THR A 129 12.61 -8.62 4.79
CA THR A 129 12.60 -7.63 5.89
C THR A 129 12.01 -6.30 5.42
N THR A 130 12.41 -5.85 4.23
CA THR A 130 11.91 -4.59 3.64
C THR A 130 10.42 -4.67 3.33
N LEU A 131 9.95 -5.78 2.75
CA LEU A 131 8.53 -6.03 2.49
C LEU A 131 7.69 -6.04 3.78
N GLY A 132 8.24 -6.58 4.88
CA GLY A 132 7.60 -6.52 6.20
C GLY A 132 7.51 -5.10 6.77
N VAL A 133 8.47 -4.22 6.48
CA VAL A 133 8.39 -2.79 6.85
C VAL A 133 7.32 -2.08 6.01
N ILE A 134 7.24 -2.37 4.71
CA ILE A 134 6.23 -1.81 3.81
C ILE A 134 4.83 -2.22 4.27
N GLU A 135 4.62 -3.49 4.59
CA GLU A 135 3.35 -4.00 5.13
C GLU A 135 2.88 -3.22 6.37
N LYS A 136 3.78 -3.02 7.34
CA LYS A 136 3.50 -2.27 8.57
C LYS A 136 3.15 -0.81 8.28
N ARG A 137 3.81 -0.18 7.30
CA ARG A 137 3.52 1.20 6.88
C ARG A 137 2.15 1.28 6.19
N LEU A 138 1.85 0.37 5.27
CA LEU A 138 0.56 0.32 4.58
C LEU A 138 -0.60 0.10 5.57
N LYS A 139 -0.44 -0.85 6.51
CA LYS A 139 -1.43 -1.06 7.58
C LYS A 139 -1.62 0.20 8.43
N ARG A 140 -0.55 0.90 8.80
CA ARG A 140 -0.65 2.15 9.56
C ARG A 140 -1.41 3.22 8.78
N LEU A 141 -1.11 3.40 7.50
CA LEU A 141 -1.81 4.36 6.64
C LEU A 141 -3.30 3.99 6.55
N TYR A 142 -3.61 2.72 6.37
CA TYR A 142 -4.98 2.22 6.34
C TYR A 142 -5.79 2.56 7.60
N TYR A 143 -5.20 2.40 8.79
CA TYR A 143 -5.86 2.76 10.05
C TYR A 143 -5.97 4.28 10.25
N GLN A 144 -5.04 5.07 9.72
CA GLN A 144 -5.08 6.53 9.80
C GLN A 144 -6.12 7.15 8.85
N SER A 145 -6.36 6.55 7.69
CA SER A 145 -7.39 6.96 6.74
C SER A 145 -8.79 6.40 7.05
N GLY A 146 -8.88 5.43 7.97
CA GLY A 146 -10.10 4.70 8.30
C GLY A 146 -10.90 5.18 9.51
N GLN A 147 -10.52 6.27 10.20
CA GLN A 147 -11.41 6.87 11.22
C GLN A 147 -12.29 7.96 10.60
N PRO A 148 -13.59 7.71 10.38
CA PRO A 148 -14.54 8.82 10.34
C PRO A 148 -14.51 9.48 11.72
N ALA A 149 -14.40 10.81 11.76
CA ALA A 149 -14.60 11.60 12.96
C ALA A 149 -16.05 11.44 13.43
N THR A 150 -16.40 10.33 14.07
CA THR A 150 -17.69 10.16 14.73
C THR A 150 -17.60 10.73 16.14
N SER A 151 -18.18 11.93 16.28
CA SER A 151 -18.86 12.44 17.47
C SER A 151 -18.08 12.51 18.78
N SER A 152 -17.30 13.56 18.95
CA SER A 152 -17.15 14.23 20.26
C SER A 152 -18.20 15.34 20.39
N SER A 153 -19.48 14.97 20.37
CA SER A 153 -20.57 15.77 20.93
C SER A 153 -21.06 15.08 22.18
N SER A 154 -20.24 15.12 23.23
CA SER A 154 -20.70 14.85 24.59
C SER A 154 -21.58 16.03 25.01
N ASN A 155 -22.88 15.86 24.79
CA ASN A 155 -23.93 16.44 25.62
C ASN A 155 -23.50 16.37 27.09
N GLN A 156 -23.14 17.51 27.68
CA GLN A 156 -23.09 17.65 29.13
C GLN A 156 -24.27 18.52 29.54
N ALA A 157 -25.34 17.79 29.86
CA ALA A 157 -26.38 18.09 30.83
C ALA A 157 -26.70 19.57 31.10
N MET A 158 -27.85 20.00 30.54
CA MET A 158 -28.77 20.89 31.25
C MET A 158 -29.12 20.24 32.59
N ASP A 159 -28.48 20.70 33.67
CA ASP A 159 -28.90 20.43 35.04
C ASP A 159 -29.97 21.45 35.44
N TYR A 160 -31.24 21.05 35.26
CA TYR A 160 -32.38 21.73 35.87
C TYR A 160 -32.71 21.05 37.20
N GLY A 161 -32.42 21.75 38.30
CA GLY A 161 -33.22 21.65 39.53
C GLY A 161 -32.50 21.17 40.79
N ARG A 162 -32.16 22.12 41.66
CA ARG A 162 -32.81 22.31 42.97
C ARG A 162 -32.54 23.69 43.54
#